data_AF-A0A345Q698-F1
#
_entry.id   AF-A0A345Q698-F1
#
_cell.length_a   1.000
_cell.length_b   1.000
_cell.length_c   1.000
_cell.angle_alpha   90.00
_cell.angle_beta   90.00
_cell.angle_gamma   90.00
#
_symmetry.space_group_name_H-M   'P 1'
#
loop_
_entity.id
_entity.type
_entity.pdbx_description
1 polymer ?
#
loop_
_entity_poly.entity_id
_entity_poly.type
_entity_poly.pdbx_seq_one_letter_code
_entity_poly.pdbx_strand_id
1 'polypeptide(L)'
;MVIAFKPGRPKMHTSLTFAAVACVVGLASAVPSLAETDHNLANTISLDSNHPDSFRNFAPELPQMRARASTINTEIGLHVSEIEPGLFFVTDLVYQSAFVVTDDGVVVLDAPPSFGANLRKAIAMTAPDAPITHLIMSHGHRDHNGGGHFFADIPGLEIVAAAEVAETLEKFHLEGVLTPTQVFDSALDLSIGGVDIQLQTANYHAEDTDVMIYLPDQKFLMAIDTITPGEAPFMNFGATTNVNAYFESFATFLEYDFEHFLSGHVSILGNRQDVVAARDYAFDVRTTVYNLMSGFNDRFMNGFEAVEFQNANLAYRVAMEGIRDDCAQKIIDRWEDKLSVVDLWADSHCETALLYAVMH
;
A
#
# COMPACT_ATOMS: atom_id res chain seq x y z
N MET A 1 39.35 -4.07 56.51
CA MET A 1 40.62 -3.35 56.28
C MET A 1 40.24 -1.99 55.70
N VAL A 2 39.92 -1.01 56.57
CA VAL A 2 40.76 0.14 57.00
C VAL A 2 40.51 1.39 56.15
N ILE A 3 39.74 2.35 56.74
CA ILE A 3 39.91 3.82 56.84
C ILE A 3 39.72 4.64 55.52
N ALA A 4 39.06 5.82 55.41
CA ALA A 4 39.02 7.05 56.21
C ALA A 4 37.86 7.97 55.76
N PHE A 5 37.06 8.56 56.66
CA PHE A 5 37.03 9.98 57.10
C PHE A 5 36.03 10.96 56.40
N LYS A 6 35.09 11.42 57.24
CA LYS A 6 34.15 12.59 57.15
C LYS A 6 34.93 13.95 57.18
N PRO A 7 34.35 15.19 57.07
CA PRO A 7 33.03 15.65 57.59
C PRO A 7 32.29 16.76 56.78
N GLY A 8 31.02 17.07 57.04
CA GLY A 8 30.65 18.16 57.98
C GLY A 8 29.16 18.56 57.91
N ARG A 9 28.58 18.82 59.09
CA ARG A 9 27.25 19.45 59.35
C ARG A 9 27.51 20.83 60.00
N PRO A 10 26.55 21.77 60.01
CA PRO A 10 25.57 21.91 61.13
C PRO A 10 24.13 22.21 60.64
N LYS A 11 23.03 21.69 61.25
CA LYS A 11 22.30 22.09 62.48
C LYS A 11 21.85 23.58 62.45
N MET A 12 20.61 24.03 62.77
CA MET A 12 19.65 23.73 63.87
C MET A 12 18.24 24.26 63.47
N HIS A 13 17.15 23.54 63.84
CA HIS A 13 16.03 23.91 64.76
C HIS A 13 15.21 25.16 64.38
N THR A 14 13.87 25.27 64.46
CA THR A 14 12.83 24.77 65.41
C THR A 14 11.47 25.21 64.80
N SER A 15 10.48 24.34 64.61
CA SER A 15 9.31 24.11 65.48
C SER A 15 8.25 25.23 65.57
N LEU A 16 6.99 24.77 65.37
CA LEU A 16 5.69 25.21 65.90
C LEU A 16 4.71 26.09 65.08
N THR A 17 3.69 25.39 64.54
CA THR A 17 2.22 25.55 64.68
C THR A 17 1.46 26.82 64.25
N PHE A 18 0.55 26.57 63.29
CA PHE A 18 -0.86 26.98 63.12
C PHE A 18 -1.28 28.46 63.16
N ALA A 19 -1.77 28.95 62.01
CA ALA A 19 -3.02 29.70 61.93
C ALA A 19 -3.59 29.60 60.49
N ALA A 20 -4.84 29.18 60.39
CA ALA A 20 -5.62 29.24 59.16
C ALA A 20 -5.95 30.71 58.83
N VAL A 21 -5.64 31.15 57.62
CA VAL A 21 -6.27 32.30 56.97
C VAL A 21 -6.58 31.90 55.54
N ALA A 22 -7.88 31.83 55.24
CA ALA A 22 -8.37 31.75 53.88
C ALA A 22 -8.10 33.09 53.18
N CYS A 23 -7.38 33.05 52.06
CA CYS A 23 -7.41 34.10 51.05
C CYS A 23 -7.50 33.42 49.68
N VAL A 24 -8.67 33.57 49.06
CA VAL A 24 -8.94 33.30 47.66
C VAL A 24 -8.08 34.24 46.82
N VAL A 25 -7.14 33.69 46.05
CA VAL A 25 -6.60 34.35 44.86
C VAL A 25 -6.50 33.28 43.78
N GLY A 26 -7.36 33.40 42.77
CA GLY A 26 -7.36 32.54 41.62
C GLY A 26 -6.08 32.70 40.81
N LEU A 27 -5.37 31.60 40.61
CA LEU A 27 -4.43 31.42 39.53
C LEU A 27 -4.81 30.10 38.87
N ALA A 28 -5.82 30.18 38.01
CA ALA A 28 -5.99 29.18 36.97
C ALA A 28 -4.82 29.37 36.00
N SER A 29 -3.73 28.63 36.22
CA SER A 29 -2.78 28.37 35.16
C SER A 29 -3.52 27.54 34.11
N ALA A 30 -4.06 28.21 33.10
CA ALA A 30 -4.51 27.55 31.88
C ALA A 30 -3.26 26.89 31.28
N VAL A 31 -3.14 25.58 31.49
CA VAL A 31 -2.32 24.74 30.65
C VAL A 31 -2.96 24.87 29.26
N PRO A 32 -2.24 25.34 28.22
CA PRO A 32 -2.77 25.22 26.88
C PRO A 32 -2.98 23.73 26.66
N SER A 33 -4.23 23.35 26.46
CA SER A 33 -4.58 22.09 25.82
C SER A 33 -3.83 22.09 24.50
N LEU A 34 -2.67 21.43 24.46
CA LEU A 34 -2.08 20.96 23.22
C LEU A 34 -3.20 20.14 22.58
N ALA A 35 -3.73 20.62 21.46
CA ALA A 35 -4.65 19.84 20.65
C ALA A 35 -4.03 18.45 20.49
N GLU A 36 -4.73 17.44 20.99
CA GLU A 36 -4.42 16.05 20.67
C GLU A 36 -4.33 16.00 19.15
N THR A 37 -3.15 15.65 18.66
CA THR A 37 -2.92 15.46 17.23
C THR A 37 -3.80 14.30 16.77
N ASP A 38 -4.78 14.59 15.91
CA ASP A 38 -5.71 13.67 15.24
C ASP A 38 -4.96 12.67 14.34
N HIS A 39 -4.17 11.79 14.93
CA HIS A 39 -3.71 10.59 14.25
C HIS A 39 -4.37 9.40 14.92
N ASN A 40 -5.43 8.92 14.28
CA ASN A 40 -6.23 7.79 14.70
C ASN A 40 -5.37 6.54 14.85
N LEU A 41 -5.33 6.00 16.07
CA LEU A 41 -4.74 4.69 16.34
C LEU A 41 -5.69 3.61 15.79
N ALA A 42 -5.17 2.50 15.27
CA ALA A 42 -5.94 1.42 14.62
C ALA A 42 -7.13 0.83 15.42
N ASN A 43 -7.28 1.20 16.70
CA ASN A 43 -8.38 0.79 17.57
C ASN A 43 -9.47 1.87 17.79
N THR A 44 -9.41 3.03 17.12
CA THR A 44 -10.46 4.08 17.23
C THR A 44 -11.55 3.98 16.17
N ILE A 45 -11.36 3.09 15.18
CA ILE A 45 -12.37 2.81 14.16
C ILE A 45 -13.64 2.30 14.84
N SER A 46 -14.72 3.06 14.71
CA SER A 46 -16.01 2.75 15.34
C SER A 46 -17.06 2.39 14.29
N LEU A 47 -17.92 1.42 14.61
CA LEU A 47 -19.13 1.15 13.82
C LEU A 47 -20.31 2.03 14.26
N ASP A 48 -20.16 2.78 15.36
CA ASP A 48 -21.17 3.73 15.84
C ASP A 48 -21.26 4.93 14.89
N SER A 49 -22.48 5.35 14.59
CA SER A 49 -22.76 6.36 13.56
C SER A 49 -22.33 7.79 13.91
N ASN A 50 -22.07 8.07 15.19
CA ASN A 50 -21.80 9.42 15.69
C ASN A 50 -20.36 9.57 16.19
N HIS A 51 -19.48 8.63 15.83
CA HIS A 51 -18.07 8.71 16.16
C HIS A 51 -17.32 9.46 15.04
N PRO A 52 -16.34 10.33 15.36
CA PRO A 52 -15.50 10.99 14.37
C PRO A 52 -14.81 10.00 13.41
N ASP A 53 -14.44 8.82 13.93
CA ASP A 53 -13.80 7.74 13.18
C ASP A 53 -14.79 6.63 12.77
N SER A 54 -16.04 7.01 12.52
CA SER A 54 -17.04 6.07 12.03
C SER A 54 -16.74 5.73 10.57
N PHE A 55 -16.80 4.44 10.22
CA PHE A 55 -16.81 4.05 8.79
C PHE A 55 -17.95 4.72 8.01
N ARG A 56 -19.00 5.21 8.68
CA ARG A 56 -20.10 5.95 8.04
C ARG A 56 -19.73 7.36 7.58
N ASN A 57 -18.60 7.90 8.03
CA ASN A 57 -18.08 9.18 7.53
C ASN A 57 -17.39 9.01 6.19
N PHE A 58 -17.12 7.77 5.78
CA PHE A 58 -16.63 7.45 4.45
C PHE A 58 -17.77 6.98 3.54
N ALA A 59 -17.61 7.21 2.24
CA ALA A 59 -18.50 6.74 1.21
C ALA A 59 -18.56 5.20 1.24
N PRO A 60 -19.76 4.61 1.18
CA PRO A 60 -19.87 3.16 1.07
C PRO A 60 -19.34 2.70 -0.29
N GLU A 61 -18.81 1.47 -0.31
CA GLU A 61 -18.40 0.80 -1.56
C GLU A 61 -19.47 0.93 -2.65
N LEU A 62 -19.06 1.37 -3.83
CA LEU A 62 -19.98 1.67 -4.92
C LEU A 62 -20.73 0.40 -5.37
N PRO A 63 -22.06 0.46 -5.60
CA PRO A 63 -22.84 -0.70 -5.99
C PRO A 63 -22.29 -1.44 -7.22
N GLN A 64 -21.79 -0.69 -8.21
CA GLN A 64 -21.19 -1.26 -9.42
C GLN A 64 -19.87 -1.99 -9.16
N MET A 65 -19.12 -1.62 -8.11
CA MET A 65 -17.87 -2.29 -7.73
C MET A 65 -18.15 -3.54 -6.89
N ARG A 66 -19.09 -3.45 -5.93
CA ARG A 66 -19.60 -4.64 -5.23
C ARG A 66 -20.14 -5.72 -6.16
N ALA A 67 -20.75 -5.33 -7.28
CA ALA A 67 -21.27 -6.27 -8.26
C ALA A 67 -20.17 -7.06 -9.02
N ARG A 68 -18.93 -6.54 -9.05
CA ARG A 68 -17.76 -7.18 -9.66
C ARG A 68 -16.93 -7.99 -8.66
N ALA A 69 -17.19 -7.84 -7.37
CA ALA A 69 -16.42 -8.49 -6.32
C ALA A 69 -16.46 -10.01 -6.44
N SER A 70 -15.30 -10.64 -6.27
CA SER A 70 -15.16 -12.08 -6.25
C SER A 70 -15.97 -12.73 -5.13
N THR A 71 -16.48 -13.94 -5.38
CA THR A 71 -17.19 -14.72 -4.37
C THR A 71 -16.29 -15.80 -3.78
N ILE A 72 -16.11 -15.80 -2.46
CA ILE A 72 -15.32 -16.80 -1.75
C ILE A 72 -15.99 -18.17 -1.79
N ASN A 73 -15.23 -19.21 -2.13
CA ASN A 73 -15.57 -20.58 -1.79
C ASN A 73 -15.27 -20.81 -0.31
N THR A 74 -16.31 -21.08 0.47
CA THR A 74 -16.22 -21.23 1.93
C THR A 74 -15.45 -22.47 2.40
N GLU A 75 -15.22 -23.47 1.53
CA GLU A 75 -14.44 -24.66 1.89
C GLU A 75 -12.94 -24.37 1.95
N ILE A 76 -12.45 -23.52 1.05
CA ILE A 76 -11.03 -23.15 0.96
C ILE A 76 -10.73 -21.75 1.50
N GLY A 77 -11.76 -20.93 1.73
CA GLY A 77 -11.62 -19.54 2.16
C GLY A 77 -11.05 -18.62 1.09
N LEU A 78 -11.14 -19.02 -0.18
CA LEU A 78 -10.61 -18.32 -1.35
C LEU A 78 -11.64 -18.29 -2.46
N HIS A 79 -11.62 -17.22 -3.25
CA HIS A 79 -12.13 -17.26 -4.60
C HIS A 79 -11.08 -17.94 -5.48
N VAL A 80 -11.53 -18.85 -6.35
CA VAL A 80 -10.71 -19.50 -7.37
C VAL A 80 -11.55 -19.63 -8.62
N SER A 81 -11.11 -19.04 -9.72
CA SER A 81 -11.78 -19.12 -11.01
C SER A 81 -10.78 -19.27 -12.14
N GLU A 82 -11.05 -20.18 -13.07
CA GLU A 82 -10.37 -20.21 -14.37
C GLU A 82 -10.82 -19.00 -15.19
N ILE A 83 -9.89 -18.11 -15.52
CA ILE A 83 -10.18 -16.87 -16.27
C ILE A 83 -9.83 -17.02 -17.75
N GLU A 84 -8.85 -17.87 -18.06
CA GLU A 84 -8.49 -18.35 -19.39
C GLU A 84 -8.04 -19.81 -19.26
N PRO A 85 -8.02 -20.60 -20.35
CA PRO A 85 -7.60 -22.00 -20.29
C PRO A 85 -6.29 -22.20 -19.54
N GLY A 86 -6.36 -22.92 -18.42
CA GLY A 86 -5.21 -23.20 -17.55
C GLY A 86 -4.79 -22.07 -16.60
N LEU A 87 -5.29 -20.84 -16.75
CA LEU A 87 -4.96 -19.69 -15.90
C LEU A 87 -6.06 -19.44 -14.86
N PHE A 88 -5.68 -19.47 -13.59
CA PHE A 88 -6.59 -19.34 -12.46
C PHE A 88 -6.28 -18.07 -11.66
N PHE A 89 -7.31 -17.25 -11.47
CA PHE A 89 -7.30 -16.12 -10.55
C PHE A 89 -7.69 -16.57 -9.15
N VAL A 90 -6.95 -16.10 -8.14
CA VAL A 90 -7.14 -16.44 -6.73
C VAL A 90 -7.17 -15.16 -5.89
N THR A 91 -8.13 -15.06 -4.97
CA THR A 91 -8.17 -13.95 -4.00
C THR A 91 -8.85 -14.34 -2.69
N ASP A 92 -8.41 -13.77 -1.57
CA ASP A 92 -9.10 -13.79 -0.28
C ASP A 92 -9.96 -12.53 -0.04
N LEU A 93 -10.26 -11.79 -1.12
CA LEU A 93 -10.91 -10.46 -1.18
C LEU A 93 -10.00 -9.28 -0.84
N VAL A 94 -8.77 -9.51 -0.37
CA VAL A 94 -7.81 -8.45 0.00
C VAL A 94 -6.56 -8.54 -0.85
N TYR A 95 -5.98 -9.73 -0.95
CA TYR A 95 -4.80 -10.05 -1.74
C TYR A 95 -5.20 -10.90 -2.95
N GLN A 96 -4.42 -10.77 -4.02
CA GLN A 96 -4.59 -11.50 -5.26
C GLN A 96 -3.34 -12.33 -5.54
N SER A 97 -3.55 -13.45 -6.23
CA SER A 97 -2.50 -14.29 -6.80
C SER A 97 -3.08 -14.98 -8.03
N ALA A 98 -2.23 -15.58 -8.84
CA ALA A 98 -2.66 -16.45 -9.92
C ALA A 98 -1.81 -17.71 -9.96
N PHE A 99 -2.34 -18.76 -10.56
CA PHE A 99 -1.54 -19.92 -10.93
C PHE A 99 -1.93 -20.41 -12.32
N VAL A 100 -0.98 -21.05 -12.99
CA VAL A 100 -1.12 -21.55 -14.35
C VAL A 100 -0.85 -23.04 -14.36
N VAL A 101 -1.80 -23.82 -14.86
CA VAL A 101 -1.67 -25.25 -15.10
C VAL A 101 -1.15 -25.44 -16.53
N THR A 102 0.02 -26.07 -16.65
CA THR A 102 0.70 -26.35 -17.92
C THR A 102 0.89 -27.86 -18.09
N ASP A 103 1.36 -28.30 -19.26
CA ASP A 103 1.68 -29.72 -19.49
C ASP A 103 2.83 -30.25 -18.60
N ASP A 104 3.71 -29.36 -18.12
CA ASP A 104 4.90 -29.71 -17.31
C ASP A 104 4.69 -29.48 -15.80
N GLY A 105 3.54 -28.94 -15.38
CA GLY A 105 3.22 -28.66 -13.98
C GLY A 105 2.56 -27.30 -13.77
N VAL A 106 2.52 -26.87 -12.50
CA VAL A 106 1.87 -25.63 -12.07
C VAL A 106 2.89 -24.54 -11.79
N VAL A 107 2.68 -23.36 -12.38
CA VAL A 107 3.42 -22.12 -12.13
C VAL A 107 2.58 -21.25 -11.21
N VAL A 108 3.11 -20.84 -10.07
CA VAL A 108 2.46 -19.94 -9.12
C VAL A 108 3.01 -18.52 -9.29
N LEU A 109 2.13 -17.52 -9.38
CA LEU A 109 2.47 -16.10 -9.48
C LEU A 109 2.13 -15.43 -8.14
N ASP A 110 3.17 -15.07 -7.39
CA ASP A 110 3.13 -14.65 -5.98
C ASP A 110 2.42 -15.64 -5.03
N ALA A 111 2.75 -15.56 -3.74
CA ALA A 111 2.13 -16.37 -2.69
C ALA A 111 1.89 -15.55 -1.42
N PRO A 112 0.75 -14.83 -1.31
CA PRO A 112 0.46 -14.00 -0.14
C PRO A 112 0.41 -14.79 1.18
N PRO A 113 0.88 -14.23 2.31
CA PRO A 113 0.93 -14.93 3.59
C PRO A 113 -0.46 -15.21 4.16
N SER A 114 -1.48 -14.45 3.78
CA SER A 114 -2.86 -14.66 4.24
C SER A 114 -3.44 -15.99 3.74
N PHE A 115 -2.96 -16.50 2.60
CA PHE A 115 -3.52 -17.71 2.01
C PHE A 115 -2.56 -18.70 1.34
N GLY A 116 -1.22 -18.57 1.48
CA GLY A 116 -0.26 -19.50 0.87
C GLY A 116 -0.56 -21.00 1.12
N ALA A 117 -1.01 -21.37 2.32
CA ALA A 117 -1.43 -22.75 2.61
C ALA A 117 -2.70 -23.17 1.85
N ASN A 118 -3.66 -22.26 1.71
CA ASN A 118 -4.90 -22.51 0.99
C ASN A 118 -4.69 -22.43 -0.53
N LEU A 119 -3.66 -21.72 -1.01
CA LEU A 119 -3.26 -21.72 -2.42
C LEU A 119 -2.82 -23.10 -2.87
N ARG A 120 -1.98 -23.81 -2.10
CA ARG A 120 -1.64 -25.22 -2.38
C ARG A 120 -2.87 -26.13 -2.45
N LYS A 121 -3.86 -25.92 -1.56
CA LYS A 121 -5.11 -26.68 -1.58
C LYS A 121 -5.93 -26.37 -2.84
N ALA A 122 -6.04 -25.10 -3.21
CA ALA A 122 -6.72 -24.66 -4.43
C ALA A 122 -6.09 -25.30 -5.67
N ILE A 123 -4.76 -25.30 -5.76
CA ILE A 123 -4.01 -25.97 -6.83
C ILE A 123 -4.30 -27.47 -6.82
N ALA A 124 -4.20 -28.17 -5.68
CA ALA A 124 -4.45 -29.61 -5.59
C ALA A 124 -5.91 -29.99 -5.93
N MET A 125 -6.88 -29.11 -5.67
CA MET A 125 -8.28 -29.33 -6.07
C MET A 125 -8.51 -29.13 -7.56
N THR A 126 -7.74 -28.22 -8.17
CA THR A 126 -7.86 -27.84 -9.58
C THR A 126 -7.09 -28.80 -10.50
N ALA A 127 -5.87 -29.16 -10.10
CA ALA A 127 -4.94 -30.00 -10.85
C ALA A 127 -4.25 -31.01 -9.90
N PRO A 128 -4.97 -32.04 -9.41
CA PRO A 128 -4.51 -32.93 -8.34
C PRO A 128 -3.23 -33.72 -8.68
N ASP A 129 -2.99 -34.00 -9.96
CA ASP A 129 -1.85 -34.80 -10.43
C ASP A 129 -0.69 -33.93 -10.94
N ALA A 130 -0.87 -32.62 -11.03
CA ALA A 130 0.15 -31.71 -11.55
C ALA A 130 1.10 -31.26 -10.43
N PRO A 131 2.43 -31.47 -10.55
CA PRO A 131 3.39 -30.95 -9.58
C PRO A 131 3.46 -29.42 -9.71
N ILE A 132 3.61 -28.73 -8.58
CA ILE A 132 4.01 -27.31 -8.60
C ILE A 132 5.50 -27.26 -8.89
N THR A 133 5.88 -26.55 -9.96
CA THR A 133 7.26 -26.53 -10.47
C THR A 133 7.91 -25.17 -10.31
N HIS A 134 7.13 -24.09 -10.37
CA HIS A 134 7.65 -22.72 -10.31
C HIS A 134 6.86 -21.85 -9.33
N LEU A 135 7.57 -20.93 -8.68
CA LEU A 135 7.02 -19.77 -7.97
C LEU A 135 7.70 -18.52 -8.53
N ILE A 136 6.94 -17.67 -9.22
CA ILE A 136 7.44 -16.43 -9.83
C ILE A 136 7.02 -15.26 -8.94
N MET A 137 7.99 -14.44 -8.53
CA MET A 137 7.78 -13.28 -7.68
C MET A 137 7.59 -12.02 -8.54
N SER A 138 6.53 -11.25 -8.28
CA SER A 138 6.34 -9.94 -8.91
C SER A 138 7.29 -8.88 -8.36
N HIS A 139 7.67 -8.96 -7.08
CA HIS A 139 8.64 -8.09 -6.42
C HIS A 139 8.99 -8.64 -5.02
N GLY A 140 9.90 -7.98 -4.30
CA GLY A 140 10.45 -8.46 -3.04
C GLY A 140 9.56 -8.36 -1.79
N HIS A 141 8.34 -7.84 -1.86
CA HIS A 141 7.55 -7.59 -0.65
C HIS A 141 6.94 -8.86 -0.02
N ARG A 142 6.87 -8.83 1.31
CA ARG A 142 6.42 -9.97 2.13
C ARG A 142 4.92 -10.24 2.02
N ASP A 143 4.11 -9.23 1.83
CA ASP A 143 2.67 -9.35 1.73
C ASP A 143 2.22 -10.04 0.43
N HIS A 144 3.08 -10.06 -0.60
CA HIS A 144 2.88 -10.86 -1.80
C HIS A 144 3.61 -12.21 -1.78
N ASN A 145 4.73 -12.33 -1.07
CA ASN A 145 5.58 -13.53 -1.17
C ASN A 145 5.81 -14.30 0.15
N GLY A 146 5.30 -13.79 1.27
CA GLY A 146 5.50 -14.37 2.61
C GLY A 146 4.79 -15.70 2.84
N GLY A 147 3.80 -16.03 2.01
CA GLY A 147 3.17 -17.35 1.95
C GLY A 147 4.04 -18.40 1.25
N GLY A 148 5.15 -17.99 0.62
CA GLY A 148 6.10 -18.87 -0.07
C GLY A 148 6.62 -20.01 0.81
N HIS A 149 6.80 -19.81 2.12
CA HIS A 149 7.23 -20.88 3.04
C HIS A 149 6.35 -22.13 3.04
N PHE A 150 5.07 -22.02 2.67
CA PHE A 150 4.21 -23.19 2.51
C PHE A 150 4.59 -24.07 1.31
N PHE A 151 5.46 -23.61 0.43
CA PHE A 151 5.98 -24.32 -0.74
C PHE A 151 7.42 -24.81 -0.54
N ALA A 152 8.06 -24.51 0.60
CA ALA A 152 9.47 -24.80 0.86
C ALA A 152 9.81 -26.31 0.89
N ASP A 153 8.80 -27.17 1.09
CA ASP A 153 8.93 -28.63 1.12
C ASP A 153 8.96 -29.26 -0.28
N ILE A 154 8.70 -28.49 -1.35
CA ILE A 154 8.61 -28.98 -2.72
C ILE A 154 10.03 -29.16 -3.30
N PRO A 155 10.48 -30.40 -3.56
CA PRO A 155 11.82 -30.63 -4.08
C PRO A 155 11.96 -30.10 -5.51
N GLY A 156 12.99 -29.31 -5.76
CA GLY A 156 13.28 -28.78 -7.10
C GLY A 156 12.33 -27.66 -7.54
N LEU A 157 11.58 -27.04 -6.63
CA LEU A 157 10.81 -25.83 -6.92
C LEU A 157 11.75 -24.73 -7.43
N GLU A 158 11.48 -24.22 -8.62
CA GLU A 158 12.19 -23.07 -9.18
C GLU A 158 11.52 -21.77 -8.71
N ILE A 159 12.25 -20.99 -7.91
CA ILE A 159 11.80 -19.69 -7.42
C ILE A 159 12.44 -18.62 -8.30
N VAL A 160 11.63 -17.99 -9.14
CA VAL A 160 12.05 -17.02 -10.15
C VAL A 160 11.81 -15.61 -9.64
N ALA A 161 12.84 -14.77 -9.65
CA ALA A 161 12.74 -13.36 -9.30
C ALA A 161 13.72 -12.51 -10.10
N ALA A 162 13.52 -11.18 -10.13
CA ALA A 162 14.54 -10.28 -10.65
C ALA A 162 15.82 -10.33 -9.79
N ALA A 163 16.98 -10.09 -10.41
CA ALA A 163 18.28 -10.13 -9.74
C ALA A 163 18.34 -9.15 -8.57
N GLU A 164 17.79 -7.94 -8.72
CA GLU A 164 17.76 -6.91 -7.68
C GLU A 164 16.93 -7.36 -6.46
N VAL A 165 15.79 -8.05 -6.69
CA VAL A 165 14.99 -8.65 -5.61
C VAL A 165 15.79 -9.70 -4.84
N ALA A 166 16.52 -10.57 -5.54
CA ALA A 166 17.35 -11.58 -4.90
C ALA A 166 18.48 -10.96 -4.07
N GLU A 167 19.14 -9.91 -4.58
CA GLU A 167 20.16 -9.17 -3.83
C GLU A 167 19.59 -8.49 -2.59
N THR A 168 18.39 -7.92 -2.67
CA THR A 168 17.71 -7.31 -1.52
C THR A 168 17.39 -8.35 -0.47
N LEU A 169 16.83 -9.51 -0.85
CA LEU A 169 16.49 -10.58 0.08
C LEU A 169 17.71 -11.23 0.74
N GLU A 170 18.86 -11.31 0.05
CA GLU A 170 20.12 -11.75 0.65
C GLU A 170 20.58 -10.80 1.77
N LYS A 171 20.36 -9.48 1.61
CA LYS A 171 20.73 -8.47 2.61
C LYS A 171 19.68 -8.35 3.73
N PHE A 172 18.40 -8.41 3.36
CA PHE A 172 17.25 -8.15 4.22
C PHE A 172 16.27 -9.33 4.14
N HIS A 173 16.53 -10.35 4.96
CA HIS A 173 15.70 -11.55 4.96
C HIS A 173 14.30 -11.23 5.49
N LEU A 174 13.28 -11.62 4.73
CA LEU A 174 11.87 -11.47 5.11
C LEU A 174 11.30 -12.82 5.53
N GLU A 175 10.62 -12.86 6.69
CA GLU A 175 9.99 -14.09 7.17
C GLU A 175 8.95 -14.59 6.16
N GLY A 176 9.08 -15.84 5.74
CA GLY A 176 8.12 -16.51 4.89
C GLY A 176 8.39 -16.38 3.38
N VAL A 177 9.24 -15.43 2.99
CA VAL A 177 9.67 -15.23 1.59
C VAL A 177 10.79 -16.21 1.29
N LEU A 178 10.65 -17.01 0.23
CA LEU A 178 11.68 -17.97 -0.17
C LEU A 178 12.83 -17.28 -0.90
N THR A 179 14.04 -17.81 -0.76
CA THR A 179 15.21 -17.35 -1.51
C THR A 179 15.07 -17.73 -2.99
N PRO A 180 15.18 -16.78 -3.93
CA PRO A 180 15.18 -17.08 -5.36
C PRO A 180 16.27 -18.09 -5.74
N THR A 181 15.92 -19.03 -6.62
CA THR A 181 16.85 -20.04 -7.16
C THR A 181 17.21 -19.79 -8.62
N GLN A 182 16.38 -19.02 -9.32
CA GLN A 182 16.61 -18.53 -10.66
C GLN A 182 16.39 -17.02 -10.69
N VAL A 183 17.34 -16.28 -11.27
CA VAL A 183 17.29 -14.83 -11.34
C VAL A 183 17.50 -14.33 -12.75
N PHE A 184 16.96 -13.15 -13.05
CA PHE A 184 17.14 -12.46 -14.34
C PHE A 184 17.32 -10.96 -14.14
N ASP A 185 18.04 -10.28 -15.04
CA ASP A 185 18.36 -8.86 -14.87
C ASP A 185 17.23 -7.93 -15.33
N SER A 186 16.79 -8.05 -16.58
CA SER A 186 15.84 -7.09 -17.19
C SER A 186 14.61 -7.75 -17.77
N ALA A 187 14.78 -8.86 -18.47
CA ALA A 187 13.68 -9.63 -19.02
C ALA A 187 14.00 -11.12 -18.99
N LEU A 188 12.97 -11.94 -18.92
CA LEU A 188 13.04 -13.39 -19.04
C LEU A 188 11.79 -13.92 -19.72
N ASP A 189 11.95 -14.60 -20.84
CA ASP A 189 10.89 -15.36 -21.49
C ASP A 189 10.99 -16.82 -21.06
N LEU A 190 9.91 -17.34 -20.49
CA LEU A 190 9.75 -18.73 -20.09
C LEU A 190 8.72 -19.40 -21.02
N SER A 191 8.96 -20.66 -21.37
CA SER A 191 7.98 -21.51 -22.02
C SER A 191 7.90 -22.81 -21.24
N ILE A 192 6.83 -22.98 -20.46
CA ILE A 192 6.66 -24.07 -19.48
C ILE A 192 5.44 -24.86 -19.88
N GLY A 193 5.58 -26.14 -20.23
CA GLY A 193 4.46 -27.00 -20.61
C GLY A 193 3.56 -26.42 -21.71
N GLY A 194 4.16 -25.69 -22.66
CA GLY A 194 3.45 -25.04 -23.77
C GLY A 194 2.82 -23.68 -23.48
N VAL A 195 3.02 -23.11 -22.28
CA VAL A 195 2.58 -21.75 -21.93
C VAL A 195 3.77 -20.79 -21.94
N ASP A 196 3.66 -19.72 -22.73
CA ASP A 196 4.64 -18.64 -22.77
C ASP A 196 4.36 -17.61 -21.66
N ILE A 197 5.39 -17.26 -20.88
CA ILE A 197 5.34 -16.29 -19.79
C ILE A 197 6.49 -15.31 -19.96
N GLN A 198 6.18 -14.03 -20.11
CA GLN A 198 7.15 -12.96 -20.29
C GLN A 198 7.29 -12.17 -18.98
N LEU A 199 8.52 -12.07 -18.47
CA LEU A 199 8.85 -11.29 -17.29
C LEU A 199 9.65 -10.08 -17.72
N GLN A 200 9.26 -8.89 -17.25
CA GLN A 200 9.95 -7.64 -17.56
C GLN A 200 10.07 -6.80 -16.30
N THR A 201 11.30 -6.40 -15.95
CA THR A 201 11.51 -5.49 -14.80
C THR A 201 10.93 -4.10 -15.07
N ALA A 202 10.44 -3.48 -14.00
CA ALA A 202 9.86 -2.14 -13.93
C ALA A 202 10.19 -1.52 -12.56
N ASN A 203 9.95 -0.23 -12.34
CA ASN A 203 10.31 0.45 -11.08
C ASN A 203 9.22 1.44 -10.66
N TYR A 204 7.96 1.04 -10.75
CA TYR A 204 6.80 1.89 -10.49
C TYR A 204 6.36 1.86 -9.02
N HIS A 205 6.83 0.91 -8.21
CA HIS A 205 6.43 0.70 -6.82
C HIS A 205 7.60 0.35 -5.90
N ALA A 206 8.19 -0.84 -6.06
CA ALA A 206 9.20 -1.37 -5.15
C ALA A 206 10.52 -0.58 -5.19
N GLU A 207 11.24 -0.52 -4.07
CA GLU A 207 12.52 0.19 -3.96
C GLU A 207 13.65 -0.49 -4.77
N ASP A 208 13.59 -1.82 -4.90
CA ASP A 208 14.52 -2.59 -5.71
C ASP A 208 14.04 -2.64 -7.16
N THR A 209 13.07 -3.50 -7.46
CA THR A 209 12.43 -3.56 -8.78
C THR A 209 11.11 -4.31 -8.71
N ASP A 210 10.19 -3.92 -9.58
CA ASP A 210 8.96 -4.62 -9.89
C ASP A 210 9.18 -5.53 -11.11
N VAL A 211 8.30 -6.51 -11.28
CA VAL A 211 8.25 -7.40 -12.43
C VAL A 211 6.83 -7.40 -12.99
N MET A 212 6.69 -6.92 -14.22
CA MET A 212 5.50 -7.16 -15.02
C MET A 212 5.54 -8.59 -15.54
N ILE A 213 4.45 -9.34 -15.31
CA ILE A 213 4.30 -10.73 -15.75
C ILE A 213 3.20 -10.74 -16.81
N TYR A 214 3.55 -11.09 -18.04
CA TYR A 214 2.62 -11.10 -19.16
C TYR A 214 2.51 -12.49 -19.80
N LEU A 215 1.27 -12.95 -19.97
CA LEU A 215 0.93 -14.20 -20.62
C LEU A 215 0.18 -13.88 -21.92
N PRO A 216 0.85 -13.89 -23.09
CA PRO A 216 0.28 -13.38 -24.34
C PRO A 216 -0.94 -14.17 -24.82
N ASP A 217 -0.91 -15.49 -24.73
CA ASP A 217 -2.03 -16.35 -25.20
C ASP A 217 -3.27 -16.18 -24.31
N GLN A 218 -3.08 -15.94 -23.01
CA GLN A 218 -4.13 -15.66 -22.04
C GLN A 218 -4.50 -14.18 -21.98
N LYS A 219 -3.80 -13.31 -22.72
CA LYS A 219 -3.96 -11.85 -22.66
C LYS A 219 -4.04 -11.34 -21.22
N PHE A 220 -3.13 -11.82 -20.39
CA PHE A 220 -3.11 -11.53 -18.96
C PHE A 220 -1.86 -10.73 -18.62
N LEU A 221 -2.06 -9.57 -18.01
CA LEU A 221 -0.99 -8.73 -17.48
C LEU A 221 -1.11 -8.66 -15.96
N MET A 222 -0.03 -8.98 -15.26
CA MET A 222 0.08 -8.80 -13.82
C MET A 222 1.14 -7.74 -13.54
N ALA A 223 0.72 -6.69 -12.84
CA ALA A 223 1.56 -5.57 -12.43
C ALA A 223 1.07 -5.10 -11.05
N ILE A 224 1.74 -5.61 -10.03
CA ILE A 224 1.31 -5.56 -8.63
C ILE A 224 1.52 -4.18 -8.01
N ASP A 225 0.67 -3.80 -7.06
CA ASP A 225 0.78 -2.59 -6.22
C ASP A 225 0.77 -1.25 -6.98
N THR A 226 0.11 -1.23 -8.14
CA THR A 226 -0.02 0.00 -8.95
C THR A 226 -1.40 0.61 -8.92
N ILE A 227 -2.40 -0.21 -9.23
CA ILE A 227 -3.80 0.21 -9.30
C ILE A 227 -4.66 -0.72 -8.46
N THR A 228 -5.85 -0.26 -8.10
CA THR A 228 -6.87 -1.04 -7.41
C THR A 228 -8.13 -1.01 -8.27
N PRO A 229 -8.42 -2.06 -9.07
CA PRO A 229 -9.53 -2.04 -10.02
C PRO A 229 -10.87 -1.68 -9.38
N GLY A 230 -11.51 -0.60 -9.85
CA GLY A 230 -12.77 -0.09 -9.32
C GLY A 230 -12.65 0.86 -8.11
N GLU A 231 -11.46 1.01 -7.56
CA GLU A 231 -11.14 1.81 -6.38
C GLU A 231 -10.13 2.92 -6.75
N ALA A 232 -10.04 3.96 -5.91
CA ALA A 232 -8.85 4.82 -5.94
C ALA A 232 -7.63 3.97 -5.52
N PRO A 233 -6.43 4.19 -6.08
CA PRO A 233 -5.22 3.48 -5.68
C PRO A 233 -5.04 3.45 -4.17
N PHE A 234 -4.37 2.42 -3.65
CA PHE A 234 -3.97 2.43 -2.24
C PHE A 234 -3.16 3.69 -1.93
N MET A 235 -3.15 4.12 -0.66
CA MET A 235 -2.53 5.37 -0.23
C MET A 235 -1.15 5.60 -0.87
N ASN A 236 -0.84 6.87 -1.14
CA ASN A 236 0.39 7.33 -1.74
C ASN A 236 0.65 6.69 -3.11
N PHE A 237 -0.41 6.46 -3.91
CA PHE A 237 -0.33 5.86 -5.24
C PHE A 237 0.29 4.45 -5.19
N GLY A 238 -0.27 3.58 -4.37
CA GLY A 238 0.25 2.24 -4.14
C GLY A 238 1.47 2.21 -3.21
N ALA A 239 1.71 3.26 -2.42
CA ALA A 239 2.96 3.46 -1.68
C ALA A 239 4.21 3.49 -2.56
N THR A 240 4.08 4.02 -3.78
CA THR A 240 5.18 4.09 -4.73
C THR A 240 6.40 4.83 -4.17
N THR A 241 7.57 4.24 -4.38
CA THR A 241 8.86 4.89 -4.07
C THR A 241 9.37 5.75 -5.24
N ASN A 242 8.75 5.65 -6.41
CA ASN A 242 9.13 6.36 -7.62
C ASN A 242 7.91 6.94 -8.34
N VAL A 243 7.51 8.14 -7.92
CA VAL A 243 6.33 8.85 -8.44
C VAL A 243 6.37 9.04 -9.96
N ASN A 244 7.53 9.31 -10.58
CA ASN A 244 7.61 9.44 -12.04
C ASN A 244 7.30 8.13 -12.74
N ALA A 245 7.97 7.06 -12.32
CA ALA A 245 7.75 5.74 -12.91
C ALA A 245 6.32 5.24 -12.69
N TYR A 246 5.71 5.56 -11.54
CA TYR A 246 4.27 5.33 -11.32
C TYR A 246 3.42 5.98 -12.42
N PHE A 247 3.62 7.27 -12.69
CA PHE A 247 2.85 7.97 -13.73
C PHE A 247 3.15 7.47 -15.15
N GLU A 248 4.40 7.06 -15.44
CA GLU A 248 4.80 6.51 -16.74
C GLU A 248 4.25 5.09 -16.95
N SER A 249 4.10 4.31 -15.88
CA SER A 249 3.66 2.92 -15.92
C SER A 249 2.32 2.72 -16.63
N PHE A 250 1.38 3.66 -16.49
CA PHE A 250 0.08 3.59 -17.17
C PHE A 250 0.22 3.51 -18.69
N ALA A 251 1.17 4.26 -19.28
CA ALA A 251 1.42 4.19 -20.71
C ALA A 251 1.99 2.81 -21.07
N THR A 252 2.99 2.35 -20.31
CA THR A 252 3.62 1.04 -20.47
C THR A 252 2.59 -0.09 -20.42
N PHE A 253 1.72 -0.13 -19.40
CA PHE A 253 0.71 -1.17 -19.28
C PHE A 253 -0.23 -1.18 -20.49
N LEU A 254 -0.66 0.00 -20.94
CA LEU A 254 -1.60 0.12 -22.05
C LEU A 254 -1.00 -0.27 -23.41
N GLU A 255 0.31 -0.46 -23.54
CA GLU A 255 0.97 -1.00 -24.74
C GLU A 255 0.80 -2.52 -24.90
N TYR A 256 0.61 -3.27 -23.81
CA TYR A 256 0.36 -4.71 -23.85
C TYR A 256 -1.05 -5.03 -24.36
N ASP A 257 -1.26 -6.16 -25.05
CA ASP A 257 -2.60 -6.64 -25.46
C ASP A 257 -3.22 -7.56 -24.40
N PHE A 258 -3.71 -6.97 -23.31
CA PHE A 258 -4.36 -7.72 -22.23
C PHE A 258 -5.87 -7.49 -22.16
N GLU A 259 -6.59 -8.51 -21.71
CA GLU A 259 -8.00 -8.50 -21.32
C GLU A 259 -8.15 -8.54 -19.79
N HIS A 260 -7.25 -9.26 -19.10
CA HIS A 260 -7.22 -9.41 -17.65
C HIS A 260 -6.02 -8.69 -17.04
N PHE A 261 -6.25 -7.91 -15.99
CA PHE A 261 -5.20 -7.19 -15.25
C PHE A 261 -5.23 -7.56 -13.77
N LEU A 262 -4.16 -8.20 -13.28
CA LEU A 262 -4.02 -8.55 -11.86
C LEU A 262 -3.10 -7.54 -11.18
N SER A 263 -3.61 -6.86 -10.15
CA SER A 263 -2.89 -5.78 -9.48
C SER A 263 -2.48 -6.10 -8.04
N GLY A 264 -2.79 -7.30 -7.55
CA GLY A 264 -2.28 -7.83 -6.27
C GLY A 264 -3.18 -7.58 -5.08
N HIS A 265 -4.11 -6.63 -5.19
CA HIS A 265 -5.02 -6.26 -4.12
C HIS A 265 -6.46 -6.11 -4.59
N VAL A 266 -7.36 -6.00 -3.61
CA VAL A 266 -8.82 -5.92 -3.74
C VAL A 266 -9.47 -7.18 -4.30
N SER A 267 -10.79 -7.25 -4.21
CA SER A 267 -11.56 -8.43 -4.61
C SER A 267 -11.85 -8.53 -6.12
N ILE A 268 -11.50 -7.50 -6.90
CA ILE A 268 -11.89 -7.34 -8.29
C ILE A 268 -10.68 -7.63 -9.19
N LEU A 269 -10.84 -8.57 -10.13
CA LEU A 269 -9.91 -8.70 -11.25
C LEU A 269 -10.10 -7.53 -12.21
N GLY A 270 -9.00 -6.84 -12.54
CA GLY A 270 -9.00 -5.67 -13.37
C GLY A 270 -9.06 -5.98 -14.86
N ASN A 271 -9.34 -4.94 -15.64
CA ASN A 271 -9.22 -4.94 -17.09
C ASN A 271 -8.64 -3.62 -17.58
N ARG A 272 -8.51 -3.46 -18.90
CA ARG A 272 -7.96 -2.25 -19.51
C ARG A 272 -8.67 -0.96 -19.09
N GLN A 273 -9.99 -0.98 -18.92
CA GLN A 273 -10.73 0.21 -18.53
C GLN A 273 -10.43 0.63 -17.08
N ASP A 274 -10.11 -0.31 -16.20
CA ASP A 274 -9.65 0.00 -14.85
C ASP A 274 -8.28 0.68 -14.87
N VAL A 275 -7.35 0.23 -15.73
CA VAL A 275 -6.05 0.90 -15.93
C VAL A 275 -6.24 2.33 -16.45
N VAL A 276 -7.15 2.52 -17.40
CA VAL A 276 -7.51 3.85 -17.91
C VAL A 276 -8.11 4.74 -16.82
N ALA A 277 -9.03 4.21 -16.02
CA ALA A 277 -9.66 4.97 -14.93
C ALA A 277 -8.63 5.38 -13.86
N ALA A 278 -7.75 4.47 -13.45
CA ALA A 278 -6.68 4.75 -12.50
C ALA A 278 -5.69 5.79 -13.04
N ARG A 279 -5.31 5.71 -14.32
CA ARG A 279 -4.51 6.74 -15.01
C ARG A 279 -5.20 8.09 -14.93
N ASP A 280 -6.44 8.16 -15.39
CA ASP A 280 -7.17 9.42 -15.48
C ASP A 280 -7.36 10.06 -14.10
N TYR A 281 -7.62 9.26 -13.07
CA TYR A 281 -7.66 9.68 -11.67
C TYR A 281 -6.31 10.25 -11.21
N ALA A 282 -5.23 9.49 -11.35
CA ALA A 282 -3.91 9.90 -10.87
C ALA A 282 -3.43 11.19 -11.56
N PHE A 283 -3.62 11.30 -12.88
CA PHE A 283 -3.26 12.50 -13.62
C PHE A 283 -4.13 13.70 -13.28
N ASP A 284 -5.40 13.49 -12.91
CA ASP A 284 -6.28 14.56 -12.42
C ASP A 284 -5.85 15.06 -11.02
N VAL A 285 -5.45 14.15 -10.11
CA VAL A 285 -4.83 14.53 -8.82
C VAL A 285 -3.60 15.39 -9.06
N ARG A 286 -2.65 14.91 -9.89
CA ARG A 286 -1.43 15.65 -10.21
C ARG A 286 -1.76 17.02 -10.80
N THR A 287 -2.62 17.08 -11.81
CA THR A 287 -3.00 18.34 -12.45
C THR A 287 -3.65 19.31 -11.46
N THR A 288 -4.47 18.81 -10.55
CA THR A 288 -5.12 19.62 -9.50
C THR A 288 -4.11 20.24 -8.55
N VAL A 289 -3.14 19.46 -8.07
CA VAL A 289 -2.05 19.97 -7.23
C VAL A 289 -1.28 21.05 -7.96
N TYR A 290 -0.82 20.79 -9.19
CA TYR A 290 -0.01 21.74 -9.97
C TYR A 290 -0.76 23.07 -10.22
N ASN A 291 -2.08 23.01 -10.42
CA ASN A 291 -2.90 24.22 -10.57
C ASN A 291 -3.02 25.02 -9.26
N LEU A 292 -2.98 24.36 -8.10
CA LEU A 292 -3.05 25.02 -6.79
C LEU A 292 -1.71 25.61 -6.33
N MET A 293 -0.58 25.17 -6.93
CA MET A 293 0.76 25.62 -6.57
C MET A 293 0.98 27.14 -6.73
N SER A 294 0.25 27.81 -7.63
CA SER A 294 0.35 29.27 -7.75
C SER A 294 -0.05 30.01 -6.46
N GLY A 295 -0.87 29.39 -5.60
CA GLY A 295 -1.27 29.93 -4.31
C GLY A 295 -0.33 29.58 -3.15
N PHE A 296 0.74 28.81 -3.39
CA PHE A 296 1.63 28.34 -2.32
C PHE A 296 2.24 29.49 -1.53
N ASN A 297 2.84 30.47 -2.21
CA ASN A 297 3.52 31.58 -1.56
C ASN A 297 2.58 32.44 -0.73
N ASP A 298 1.36 32.69 -1.23
CA ASP A 298 0.36 33.47 -0.49
C ASP A 298 -0.05 32.74 0.80
N ARG A 299 -0.29 31.42 0.73
CA ARG A 299 -0.60 30.61 1.92
C ARG A 299 0.55 30.58 2.91
N PHE A 300 1.78 30.41 2.42
CA PHE A 300 2.98 30.43 3.25
C PHE A 300 3.12 31.78 3.96
N MET A 301 3.02 32.90 3.23
CA MET A 301 3.16 34.23 3.82
C MET A 301 2.05 34.53 4.83
N ASN A 302 0.80 34.17 4.53
CA ASN A 302 -0.31 34.30 5.48
C ASN A 302 -0.05 33.48 6.76
N GLY A 303 0.40 32.23 6.62
CA GLY A 303 0.78 31.39 7.75
C GLY A 303 1.97 31.95 8.54
N PHE A 304 2.96 32.53 7.85
CA PHE A 304 4.16 33.07 8.47
C PHE A 304 3.87 34.38 9.22
N GLU A 305 3.00 35.22 8.67
CA GLU A 305 2.44 36.40 9.35
C GLU A 305 1.63 36.01 10.59
N ALA A 306 0.78 34.97 10.49
CA ALA A 306 -0.03 34.49 11.61
C ALA A 306 0.81 33.99 12.80
N VAL A 307 2.04 33.55 12.55
CA VAL A 307 3.00 33.14 13.59
C VAL A 307 4.05 34.21 13.89
N GLU A 308 3.76 35.48 13.56
CA GLU A 308 4.61 36.65 13.81
C GLU A 308 6.06 36.47 13.30
N PHE A 309 6.21 35.78 12.16
CA PHE A 309 7.50 35.47 11.55
C PHE A 309 8.44 34.61 12.42
N GLN A 310 7.92 33.91 13.43
CA GLN A 310 8.73 33.11 14.36
C GLN A 310 8.86 31.63 13.98
N ASN A 311 8.01 31.10 13.09
CA ASN A 311 7.98 29.67 12.79
C ASN A 311 7.69 29.36 11.31
N ALA A 312 8.73 29.42 10.48
CA ALA A 312 8.62 29.15 9.05
C ALA A 312 8.21 27.70 8.72
N ASN A 313 8.60 26.71 9.53
CA ASN A 313 8.19 25.31 9.32
C ASN A 313 6.68 25.14 9.50
N LEU A 314 6.09 25.79 10.51
CA LEU A 314 4.64 25.78 10.69
C LEU A 314 3.92 26.49 9.54
N ALA A 315 4.45 27.62 9.06
CA ALA A 315 3.91 28.31 7.89
C ALA A 315 3.96 27.43 6.61
N TYR A 316 5.03 26.67 6.44
CA TYR A 316 5.19 25.71 5.35
C TYR A 316 4.14 24.60 5.43
N ARG A 317 3.97 24.01 6.62
CA ARG A 317 2.95 22.99 6.88
C ARG A 317 1.54 23.51 6.57
N VAL A 318 1.20 24.72 7.02
CA VAL A 318 -0.11 25.35 6.72
C VAL A 318 -0.32 25.52 5.21
N ALA A 319 0.71 25.94 4.48
CA ALA A 319 0.61 26.09 3.02
C ALA A 319 0.40 24.75 2.32
N MET A 320 1.15 23.72 2.74
CA MET A 320 1.07 22.39 2.17
C MET A 320 -0.27 21.71 2.47
N GLU A 321 -0.67 21.64 3.74
CA GLU A 321 -1.95 21.03 4.15
C GLU A 321 -3.12 21.77 3.49
N GLY A 322 -3.08 23.10 3.40
CA GLY A 322 -4.13 23.84 2.72
C GLY A 322 -4.25 23.53 1.22
N ILE A 323 -3.14 23.24 0.51
CA ILE A 323 -3.20 22.80 -0.89
C ILE A 323 -3.67 21.35 -0.99
N ARG A 324 -3.19 20.47 -0.10
CA ARG A 324 -3.62 19.07 -0.03
C ARG A 324 -5.13 18.99 0.17
N ASP A 325 -5.66 19.68 1.18
CA ASP A 325 -7.08 19.63 1.53
C ASP A 325 -7.96 20.19 0.40
N ASP A 326 -7.54 21.30 -0.23
CA ASP A 326 -8.24 21.86 -1.41
C ASP A 326 -8.17 20.92 -2.62
N CYS A 327 -7.06 20.21 -2.81
CA CYS A 327 -6.91 19.19 -3.84
C CYS A 327 -7.82 18.00 -3.58
N ALA A 328 -7.81 17.46 -2.36
CA ALA A 328 -8.56 16.27 -1.99
C ALA A 328 -10.06 16.51 -2.11
N GLN A 329 -10.56 17.63 -1.59
CA GLN A 329 -11.98 17.99 -1.74
C GLN A 329 -12.37 18.05 -3.22
N LYS A 330 -11.55 18.71 -4.05
CA LYS A 330 -11.80 18.80 -5.50
C LYS A 330 -11.78 17.44 -6.20
N ILE A 331 -10.96 16.51 -5.74
CA ILE A 331 -10.84 15.16 -6.30
C ILE A 331 -12.02 14.30 -5.88
N ILE A 332 -12.39 14.33 -4.59
CA ILE A 332 -13.58 13.67 -4.04
C ILE A 332 -14.80 14.11 -4.84
N ASP A 333 -15.04 15.42 -4.97
CA ASP A 333 -16.17 15.99 -5.73
C ASP A 333 -16.27 15.48 -7.18
N ARG A 334 -15.15 15.07 -7.80
CA ARG A 334 -15.10 14.62 -9.20
C ARG A 334 -15.10 13.11 -9.38
N TRP A 335 -14.76 12.34 -8.35
CA TRP A 335 -14.43 10.92 -8.48
C TRP A 335 -15.15 9.99 -7.52
N GLU A 336 -15.76 10.50 -6.44
CA GLU A 336 -16.45 9.66 -5.43
C GLU A 336 -17.59 8.81 -6.01
N ASP A 337 -18.17 9.20 -7.15
CA ASP A 337 -19.22 8.47 -7.85
C ASP A 337 -18.70 7.49 -8.92
N LYS A 338 -17.39 7.51 -9.21
CA LYS A 338 -16.72 6.73 -10.25
C LYS A 338 -15.85 5.60 -9.70
N LEU A 339 -15.11 5.89 -8.63
CA LEU A 339 -14.23 4.95 -7.94
C LEU A 339 -14.62 4.90 -6.48
N SER A 340 -14.59 3.72 -5.87
CA SER A 340 -14.75 3.61 -4.42
C SER A 340 -13.50 4.12 -3.71
N VAL A 341 -13.63 4.36 -2.40
CA VAL A 341 -12.54 4.73 -1.47
C VAL A 341 -11.74 5.99 -1.84
N VAL A 342 -12.27 6.83 -2.73
CA VAL A 342 -11.63 8.11 -3.11
C VAL A 342 -11.47 9.02 -1.90
N ASP A 343 -12.49 9.13 -1.06
CA ASP A 343 -12.51 9.91 0.17
C ASP A 343 -11.62 9.33 1.28
N LEU A 344 -11.24 8.05 1.20
CA LEU A 344 -10.22 7.49 2.08
C LEU A 344 -8.80 7.89 1.66
N TRP A 345 -8.52 7.94 0.35
CA TRP A 345 -7.13 8.03 -0.14
C TRP A 345 -6.77 9.35 -0.85
N ALA A 346 -7.73 10.20 -1.22
CA ALA A 346 -7.47 11.43 -1.97
C ALA A 346 -6.48 12.37 -1.27
N ASP A 347 -6.58 12.54 0.06
CA ASP A 347 -5.65 13.36 0.85
C ASP A 347 -4.21 12.90 0.65
N SER A 348 -3.98 11.60 0.79
CA SER A 348 -2.68 10.97 0.66
C SER A 348 -2.14 11.11 -0.78
N HIS A 349 -2.96 10.91 -1.80
CA HIS A 349 -2.57 11.11 -3.20
C HIS A 349 -2.18 12.56 -3.50
N CYS A 350 -2.98 13.51 -3.02
CA CYS A 350 -2.68 14.93 -3.14
C CYS A 350 -1.40 15.31 -2.40
N GLU A 351 -1.15 14.72 -1.22
CA GLU A 351 0.08 14.94 -0.44
C GLU A 351 1.32 14.40 -1.18
N THR A 352 1.26 13.18 -1.73
CA THR A 352 2.35 12.62 -2.54
C THR A 352 2.65 13.49 -3.76
N ALA A 353 1.63 13.89 -4.52
CA ALA A 353 1.80 14.74 -5.70
C ALA A 353 2.33 16.14 -5.33
N LEU A 354 1.90 16.70 -4.20
CA LEU A 354 2.35 18.00 -3.69
C LEU A 354 3.81 17.96 -3.24
N LEU A 355 4.19 16.96 -2.44
CA LEU A 355 5.58 16.76 -2.05
C LEU A 355 6.47 16.62 -3.27
N TYR A 356 6.03 15.86 -4.27
CA TYR A 356 6.76 15.70 -5.51
C TYR A 356 6.94 17.04 -6.26
N ALA A 357 5.86 17.81 -6.46
CA ALA A 357 5.86 19.10 -7.16
C ALA A 357 6.63 20.22 -6.45
N VAL A 358 6.80 20.10 -5.13
CA VAL A 358 7.60 21.02 -4.32
C VAL A 358 9.11 20.74 -4.46
N MET A 359 9.47 19.47 -4.62
CA MET A 359 10.86 19.02 -4.63
C MET A 359 11.50 19.04 -6.03
N HIS A 360 10.71 19.07 -7.09
CA HIS A 360 11.12 18.98 -8.50
C HIS A 360 10.40 20.04 -9.33
#